data_AF-A0A840KGV5-F1
#
_entry.id   AF-A0A840KGV5-F1
#
_cell.length_a   1.000
_cell.length_b   1.000
_cell.length_c   1.000
_cell.angle_alpha   90.00
_cell.angle_beta   90.00
_cell.angle_gamma   90.00
#
_symmetry.space_group_name_H-M   'P 1'
#
loop_
_entity.id
_entity.type
_entity.pdbx_description
1 polymer ?
#
loop_
_entity_poly.entity_id
_entity_poly.type
_entity_poly.pdbx_seq_one_letter_code
_entity_poly.pdbx_strand_id
1 'polypeptide(L)'
;MMKIKGSLLIFFVFILSCFHAQEIINKDALKKCRKEFNKKTCLGDDDEDGILFYLDQCPKDAGAAENNGCPWPDVDLDGVIDKDDACPEVAGAAENNGCPWPDTDGDGILDKDDACPTVIGVIENNGCPTQNHDCTKFYEEERLKFEKFKNDNKNIENIYNSLSINILNYFKKENKNIEIKEAYLNFLDYGPQCLYYPKGYVPQCESSRNTDEYNFLITKFWNKNALENFSKKKNVLIKMKYLFKDYEQEFSNIISEELHNFLVSRKVNDRNVVISQKPLRDNEKEISLEIKIKFINPYQLVIDYTPFAGGVYQVSKKIEYQNGNWIELKEQN
;
A
#
# COMPACT_ATOMS: atom_id res chain seq x y z
N MET A 1 -6.79 -69.76 87.86
CA MET A 1 -7.38 -68.91 86.80
C MET A 1 -8.24 -67.84 87.45
N MET A 2 -7.78 -66.59 87.53
CA MET A 2 -8.63 -65.39 87.35
C MET A 2 -7.73 -64.16 87.33
N LYS A 3 -7.76 -63.42 86.23
CA LYS A 3 -6.91 -62.27 85.94
C LYS A 3 -7.45 -61.02 86.65
N ILE A 4 -6.55 -60.30 87.33
CA ILE A 4 -6.72 -58.90 87.71
C ILE A 4 -5.72 -58.09 86.87
N LYS A 5 -6.22 -57.17 86.03
CA LYS A 5 -5.58 -55.91 85.62
C LYS A 5 -6.74 -54.95 85.28
N GLY A 6 -7.01 -53.93 86.09
CA GLY A 6 -6.42 -52.61 85.93
C GLY A 6 -7.25 -51.83 84.90
N SER A 7 -8.37 -51.21 85.28
CA SER A 7 -8.46 -49.85 85.86
C SER A 7 -8.10 -48.75 84.85
N LEU A 8 -9.12 -47.96 84.50
CA LEU A 8 -9.00 -46.53 84.19
C LEU A 8 -8.26 -46.12 82.89
N LEU A 9 -8.77 -46.52 81.71
CA LEU A 9 -8.35 -45.87 80.45
C LEU A 9 -9.40 -45.99 79.32
N ILE A 10 -10.70 -45.84 79.62
CA ILE A 10 -11.78 -45.92 78.60
C ILE A 10 -12.77 -44.75 78.75
N PHE A 11 -12.28 -43.55 79.06
CA PHE A 11 -13.13 -42.34 79.12
C PHE A 11 -12.47 -41.08 78.51
N PHE A 12 -11.41 -41.24 77.72
CA PHE A 12 -10.64 -40.12 77.15
C PHE A 12 -10.27 -40.26 75.67
N VAL A 13 -10.99 -41.08 74.90
CA VAL A 13 -10.77 -41.25 73.44
C VAL A 13 -12.04 -40.99 72.61
N PHE A 14 -13.04 -40.31 73.18
CA PHE A 14 -14.29 -39.95 72.49
C PHE A 14 -14.60 -38.44 72.49
N ILE A 15 -13.60 -37.58 72.69
CA ILE A 15 -13.74 -36.11 72.63
C ILE A 15 -12.53 -35.49 71.92
N LEU A 16 -12.16 -35.96 70.74
CA LEU A 16 -11.21 -35.24 69.88
C LEU A 16 -11.48 -35.43 68.38
N SER A 17 -12.75 -35.60 68.01
CA SER A 17 -13.21 -35.32 66.66
C SER A 17 -14.18 -34.16 66.71
N CYS A 18 -13.97 -33.20 65.80
CA CYS A 18 -14.78 -32.01 65.56
C CYS A 18 -14.61 -30.87 66.57
N PHE A 19 -13.51 -30.12 66.46
CA PHE A 19 -13.54 -28.65 66.45
C PHE A 19 -12.24 -28.16 65.79
N HIS A 20 -12.16 -28.25 64.46
CA HIS A 20 -11.35 -27.28 63.74
C HIS A 20 -12.17 -26.00 63.75
N ALA A 21 -11.88 -25.10 64.70
CA ALA A 21 -12.35 -23.74 64.58
C ALA A 21 -11.69 -23.18 63.33
N GLN A 22 -12.45 -22.99 62.25
CA GLN A 22 -11.99 -22.27 61.07
C GLN A 22 -11.46 -20.92 61.56
N GLU A 23 -10.17 -20.67 61.36
CA GLU A 23 -9.60 -19.36 61.65
C GLU A 23 -10.34 -18.33 60.78
N ILE A 24 -10.83 -17.28 61.43
CA ILE A 24 -11.55 -16.21 60.73
C ILE A 24 -10.54 -15.47 59.86
N ILE A 25 -10.62 -15.70 58.54
CA ILE A 25 -9.70 -15.16 57.52
C ILE A 25 -9.70 -13.62 57.55
N ASN A 26 -10.85 -12.99 57.76
CA ASN A 26 -10.97 -11.53 57.86
C ASN A 26 -11.98 -11.09 58.93
N LYS A 27 -11.48 -10.79 60.15
CA LYS A 27 -12.32 -10.41 61.30
C LYS A 27 -13.09 -9.09 61.08
N ASP A 28 -12.53 -8.17 60.32
CA ASP A 28 -13.15 -6.87 60.06
C ASP A 28 -14.28 -6.98 59.03
N ALA A 29 -14.09 -7.75 57.96
CA ALA A 29 -15.14 -8.08 56.99
C ALA A 29 -16.30 -8.82 57.66
N LEU A 30 -16.01 -9.81 58.52
CA LEU A 30 -17.06 -10.52 59.27
C LEU A 30 -17.81 -9.58 60.23
N LYS A 31 -17.11 -8.66 60.91
CA LYS A 31 -17.73 -7.65 61.76
C LYS A 31 -18.63 -6.71 60.96
N LYS A 32 -18.23 -6.33 59.74
CA LYS A 32 -19.03 -5.51 58.83
C LYS A 32 -20.29 -6.26 58.38
N CYS A 33 -20.15 -7.48 57.88
CA CYS A 33 -21.30 -8.31 57.48
C CYS A 33 -22.31 -8.47 58.62
N ARG A 34 -21.85 -8.73 59.85
CA ARG A 34 -22.73 -8.90 61.02
C ARG A 34 -23.46 -7.64 61.48
N LYS A 35 -23.13 -6.45 60.94
CA LYS A 35 -23.94 -5.23 61.16
C LYS A 35 -25.20 -5.23 60.30
N GLU A 36 -25.16 -5.91 59.15
CA GLU A 36 -26.20 -5.89 58.13
C GLU A 36 -26.98 -7.22 58.08
N PHE A 37 -26.32 -8.34 58.36
CA PHE A 37 -26.86 -9.69 58.28
C PHE A 37 -26.64 -10.49 59.59
N ASN A 38 -27.36 -11.60 59.75
CA ASN A 38 -27.22 -12.47 60.91
C ASN A 38 -25.97 -13.37 60.78
N LYS A 39 -25.53 -13.97 61.91
CA LYS A 39 -24.33 -14.83 61.95
C LYS A 39 -24.41 -16.03 61.00
N LYS A 40 -25.60 -16.63 60.84
CA LYS A 40 -25.77 -17.81 59.97
C LYS A 40 -25.55 -17.41 58.51
N THR A 41 -26.14 -16.30 58.06
CA THR A 41 -25.94 -15.78 56.70
C THR A 41 -24.48 -15.43 56.44
N CYS A 42 -23.83 -14.65 57.33
CA CYS A 42 -22.43 -14.30 57.13
C CYS A 42 -21.46 -15.49 57.15
N LEU A 43 -21.85 -16.64 57.68
CA LEU A 43 -21.04 -17.87 57.69
C LEU A 43 -21.64 -18.95 56.78
N GLY A 44 -22.62 -18.58 55.96
CA GLY A 44 -23.17 -19.41 54.90
C GLY A 44 -22.34 -19.26 53.63
N ASP A 45 -22.70 -20.08 52.66
CA ASP A 45 -22.15 -20.18 51.32
C ASP A 45 -23.37 -20.59 50.49
N ASP A 46 -23.98 -19.61 49.83
CA ASP A 46 -25.34 -19.72 49.27
C ASP A 46 -25.33 -20.32 47.86
N ASP A 47 -24.23 -20.16 47.11
CA ASP A 47 -24.00 -20.69 45.76
C ASP A 47 -23.02 -21.87 45.72
N GLU A 48 -22.52 -22.29 46.88
CA GLU A 48 -21.72 -23.51 47.08
C GLU A 48 -20.36 -23.47 46.37
N ASP A 49 -19.76 -22.28 46.20
CA ASP A 49 -18.45 -22.09 45.57
C ASP A 49 -17.26 -22.27 46.53
N GLY A 50 -17.55 -22.46 47.83
CA GLY A 50 -16.57 -22.65 48.89
C GLY A 50 -16.10 -21.36 49.54
N ILE A 51 -16.66 -20.19 49.16
CA ILE A 51 -16.37 -18.88 49.72
C ILE A 51 -17.54 -18.46 50.59
N LEU A 52 -17.24 -18.09 51.84
CA LEU A 52 -18.28 -17.67 52.76
C LEU A 52 -18.89 -16.34 52.31
N PHE A 53 -20.20 -16.19 52.47
CA PHE A 53 -21.01 -15.02 52.09
C PHE A 53 -20.38 -13.66 52.43
N TYR A 54 -19.62 -13.57 53.54
CA TYR A 54 -18.99 -12.30 53.96
C TYR A 54 -17.66 -11.98 53.23
N LEU A 55 -17.12 -12.92 52.48
CA LEU A 55 -15.91 -12.81 51.65
C LEU A 55 -16.23 -12.82 50.15
N ASP A 56 -17.42 -13.27 49.79
CA ASP A 56 -17.89 -13.41 48.43
C ASP A 56 -18.48 -12.09 47.90
N GLN A 57 -18.05 -11.70 46.70
CA GLN A 57 -18.55 -10.53 45.99
C GLN A 57 -19.82 -10.82 45.19
N CYS A 58 -20.11 -12.07 44.86
CA CYS A 58 -21.27 -12.52 44.11
C CYS A 58 -22.00 -13.67 44.82
N PRO A 59 -22.64 -13.46 45.98
CA PRO A 59 -23.15 -14.53 46.86
C PRO A 59 -24.31 -15.40 46.34
N LYS A 60 -24.60 -15.32 45.04
CA LYS A 60 -25.68 -16.06 44.36
C LYS A 60 -25.19 -16.71 43.07
N ASP A 61 -23.97 -16.42 42.64
CA ASP A 61 -23.43 -16.78 41.33
C ASP A 61 -22.05 -17.37 41.57
N ALA A 62 -21.96 -18.71 41.61
CA ALA A 62 -20.73 -19.40 41.97
C ALA A 62 -19.53 -18.95 41.14
N GLY A 63 -18.44 -18.61 41.82
CA GLY A 63 -17.24 -18.08 41.18
C GLY A 63 -15.93 -18.65 41.67
N ALA A 64 -14.85 -18.27 40.99
CA ALA A 64 -13.52 -18.67 41.41
C ALA A 64 -13.05 -17.81 42.60
N ALA A 65 -12.33 -18.40 43.55
CA ALA A 65 -11.68 -17.66 44.64
C ALA A 65 -10.74 -16.56 44.13
N GLU A 66 -10.10 -16.76 42.98
CA GLU A 66 -9.27 -15.76 42.31
C GLU A 66 -10.04 -14.52 41.86
N ASN A 67 -11.35 -14.65 41.64
CA ASN A 67 -12.28 -13.58 41.27
C ASN A 67 -13.24 -13.22 42.41
N ASN A 68 -12.84 -13.50 43.66
CA ASN A 68 -13.61 -13.19 44.87
C ASN A 68 -15.04 -13.76 44.87
N GLY A 69 -15.23 -14.97 44.32
CA GLY A 69 -16.53 -15.65 44.27
C GLY A 69 -17.44 -15.20 43.14
N CYS A 70 -16.96 -14.37 42.21
CA CYS A 70 -17.70 -14.04 41.01
C CYS A 70 -17.29 -14.91 39.81
N PRO A 71 -18.23 -15.28 38.93
CA PRO A 71 -17.89 -15.85 37.62
C PRO A 71 -17.14 -14.80 36.77
N TRP A 72 -16.29 -15.26 35.86
CA TRP A 72 -15.72 -14.39 34.84
C TRP A 72 -16.78 -14.10 33.77
N PRO A 73 -16.89 -12.85 33.29
CA PRO A 73 -17.75 -12.53 32.15
C PRO A 73 -17.23 -13.20 30.87
N ASP A 74 -18.15 -13.34 29.92
CA ASP A 74 -17.94 -13.69 28.52
C ASP A 74 -18.79 -12.66 27.75
N VAL A 75 -18.15 -11.57 27.32
CA VAL A 75 -18.85 -10.37 26.82
C VAL A 75 -19.41 -10.56 25.42
N ASP A 76 -18.69 -11.29 24.56
CA ASP A 76 -19.08 -11.53 23.17
C ASP A 76 -19.81 -12.86 22.95
N LEU A 77 -19.90 -13.69 24.01
CA LEU A 77 -20.68 -14.92 24.09
C LEU A 77 -20.15 -16.02 23.16
N ASP A 78 -18.83 -16.08 22.96
CA ASP A 78 -18.18 -17.09 22.13
C ASP A 78 -17.84 -18.39 22.90
N GLY A 79 -17.97 -18.37 24.23
CA GLY A 79 -17.71 -19.49 25.13
C GLY A 79 -16.30 -19.53 25.71
N VAL A 80 -15.44 -18.55 25.39
CA VAL A 80 -14.16 -18.26 26.05
C VAL A 80 -14.39 -17.08 27.00
N ILE A 81 -14.11 -17.27 28.29
CA ILE A 81 -14.27 -16.18 29.27
C ILE A 81 -13.26 -15.06 28.99
N ASP A 82 -13.63 -13.80 29.27
CA ASP A 82 -12.82 -12.60 29.00
C ASP A 82 -11.38 -12.68 29.57
N LYS A 83 -11.17 -13.47 30.64
CA LYS A 83 -9.84 -13.68 31.24
C LYS A 83 -8.91 -14.51 30.34
N ASP A 84 -9.47 -15.43 29.56
CA ASP A 84 -8.76 -16.36 28.69
C ASP A 84 -8.93 -16.00 27.19
N ASP A 85 -9.76 -15.00 26.89
CA ASP A 85 -10.03 -14.50 25.55
C ASP A 85 -9.04 -13.40 25.15
N ALA A 86 -8.42 -13.56 23.97
CA ALA A 86 -7.53 -12.58 23.37
C ALA A 86 -8.27 -11.46 22.61
N CYS A 87 -9.56 -11.66 22.31
CA CYS A 87 -10.46 -10.72 21.64
C CYS A 87 -11.81 -10.53 22.37
N PRO A 88 -11.86 -10.06 23.64
CA PRO A 88 -13.08 -10.07 24.49
C PRO A 88 -14.31 -9.29 24.00
N GLU A 89 -14.22 -8.61 22.87
CA GLU A 89 -15.32 -7.84 22.27
C GLU A 89 -15.74 -8.40 20.90
N VAL A 90 -15.09 -9.45 20.40
CA VAL A 90 -15.24 -9.96 19.04
C VAL A 90 -15.20 -11.49 19.05
N ALA A 91 -16.39 -12.08 19.01
CA ALA A 91 -16.56 -13.52 19.09
C ALA A 91 -15.64 -14.29 18.12
N GLY A 92 -14.94 -15.28 18.64
CA GLY A 92 -14.01 -16.09 17.89
C GLY A 92 -14.07 -17.57 18.23
N ALA A 93 -13.06 -18.29 17.76
CA ALA A 93 -12.95 -19.72 18.01
C ALA A 93 -12.11 -19.96 19.25
N ALA A 94 -12.51 -20.90 20.11
CA ALA A 94 -11.72 -21.31 21.27
C ALA A 94 -10.30 -21.79 20.86
N GLU A 95 -10.16 -22.41 19.68
CA GLU A 95 -8.86 -22.82 19.13
C GLU A 95 -7.94 -21.65 18.79
N ASN A 96 -8.49 -20.43 18.68
CA ASN A 96 -7.76 -19.19 18.44
C ASN A 96 -7.86 -18.23 19.63
N ASN A 97 -8.07 -18.76 20.84
CA ASN A 97 -8.21 -17.99 22.09
C ASN A 97 -9.28 -16.90 21.98
N GLY A 98 -10.47 -17.25 21.48
CA GLY A 98 -11.61 -16.35 21.37
C GLY A 98 -11.51 -15.29 20.25
N CYS A 99 -10.47 -15.35 19.41
CA CYS A 99 -10.36 -14.46 18.26
C CYS A 99 -10.88 -15.09 16.95
N PRO A 100 -11.49 -14.31 16.03
CA PRO A 100 -11.72 -14.77 14.68
C PRO A 100 -10.40 -15.01 13.95
N TRP A 101 -10.39 -15.95 13.00
CA TRP A 101 -9.23 -16.15 12.13
C TRP A 101 -9.19 -15.06 11.04
N PRO A 102 -8.01 -14.50 10.72
CA PRO A 102 -7.87 -13.56 9.62
C PRO A 102 -7.98 -14.25 8.26
N ASP A 103 -8.33 -13.45 7.26
CA ASP A 103 -8.22 -13.71 5.82
C ASP A 103 -7.51 -12.48 5.24
N THR A 104 -6.19 -12.57 5.15
CA THR A 104 -5.30 -11.42 4.93
C THR A 104 -5.39 -10.88 3.49
N ASP A 105 -5.64 -11.74 2.51
CA ASP A 105 -5.77 -11.33 1.11
C ASP A 105 -7.22 -11.21 0.61
N GLY A 106 -8.18 -11.70 1.39
CA GLY A 106 -9.60 -11.54 1.16
C GLY A 106 -10.14 -12.48 0.09
N ASP A 107 -9.52 -13.64 -0.13
CA ASP A 107 -9.98 -14.63 -1.10
C ASP A 107 -11.11 -15.54 -0.58
N GLY A 108 -11.43 -15.44 0.72
CA GLY A 108 -12.47 -16.20 1.39
C GLY A 108 -11.97 -17.49 2.07
N ILE A 109 -10.67 -17.75 2.07
CA ILE A 109 -10.01 -18.86 2.78
C ILE A 109 -9.19 -18.27 3.92
N LEU A 110 -9.45 -18.72 5.14
CA LEU A 110 -8.76 -18.22 6.33
C LEU A 110 -7.25 -18.51 6.23
N ASP A 111 -6.40 -17.62 6.75
CA ASP A 111 -4.94 -17.73 6.69
C ASP A 111 -4.39 -19.07 7.19
N LYS A 112 -5.11 -19.73 8.11
CA LYS A 112 -4.75 -21.05 8.65
C LYS A 112 -4.99 -22.22 7.69
N ASP A 113 -5.89 -22.04 6.72
CA ASP A 113 -6.27 -23.03 5.71
C ASP A 113 -5.78 -22.64 4.30
N ASP A 114 -5.21 -21.43 4.17
CA ASP A 114 -4.65 -20.89 2.93
C ASP A 114 -3.17 -21.24 2.78
N ALA A 115 -2.81 -21.84 1.65
CA ALA A 115 -1.42 -22.14 1.29
C ALA A 115 -0.63 -20.91 0.79
N CYS A 116 -1.32 -19.82 0.43
CA CYS A 116 -0.79 -18.55 -0.03
C CYS A 116 -1.45 -17.31 0.65
N PRO A 117 -1.37 -17.13 1.99
CA PRO A 117 -2.15 -16.15 2.78
C PRO A 117 -2.02 -14.65 2.44
N THR A 118 -1.25 -14.29 1.42
CA THR A 118 -1.02 -12.88 1.03
C THR A 118 -1.28 -12.65 -0.45
N VAL A 119 -1.78 -13.66 -1.17
CA VAL A 119 -1.97 -13.64 -2.62
C VAL A 119 -3.26 -14.36 -2.99
N ILE A 120 -4.29 -13.58 -3.30
CA ILE A 120 -5.63 -14.07 -3.67
C ILE A 120 -5.57 -15.30 -4.56
N GLY A 121 -6.13 -16.42 -4.09
CA GLY A 121 -6.24 -17.64 -4.87
C GLY A 121 -7.66 -18.12 -5.04
N VAL A 122 -7.77 -19.43 -5.26
CA VAL A 122 -9.05 -20.11 -5.44
C VAL A 122 -9.09 -21.36 -4.56
N ILE A 123 -10.30 -21.75 -4.16
CA ILE A 123 -10.52 -22.92 -3.29
C ILE A 123 -10.00 -24.22 -3.92
N GLU A 124 -10.06 -24.36 -5.25
CA GLU A 124 -9.55 -25.53 -5.96
C GLU A 124 -8.02 -25.68 -5.85
N ASN A 125 -7.32 -24.62 -5.43
CA ASN A 125 -5.88 -24.59 -5.29
C ASN A 125 -5.45 -24.10 -3.89
N ASN A 126 -6.28 -24.35 -2.87
CA ASN A 126 -6.01 -24.04 -1.46
C ASN A 126 -5.58 -22.58 -1.22
N GLY A 127 -6.29 -21.62 -1.80
CA GLY A 127 -6.01 -20.19 -1.65
C GLY A 127 -4.76 -19.71 -2.37
N CYS A 128 -4.13 -20.59 -3.16
CA CYS A 128 -3.10 -20.16 -4.09
C CYS A 128 -3.67 -19.81 -5.48
N PRO A 129 -3.10 -18.82 -6.17
CA PRO A 129 -3.38 -18.54 -7.56
C PRO A 129 -3.15 -19.76 -8.45
N THR A 130 -4.04 -19.98 -9.42
CA THR A 130 -3.78 -21.00 -10.44
C THR A 130 -2.71 -20.52 -11.42
N GLN A 131 -2.05 -21.46 -12.14
CA GLN A 131 -1.12 -21.11 -13.23
C GLN A 131 -1.80 -20.29 -14.35
N ASN A 132 -3.15 -20.32 -14.41
CA ASN A 132 -3.98 -19.52 -15.30
C ASN A 132 -4.70 -18.42 -14.50
N HIS A 133 -3.95 -17.57 -13.81
CA HIS A 133 -4.51 -16.38 -13.18
C HIS A 133 -5.19 -15.49 -14.24
N ASP A 134 -6.52 -15.48 -14.27
CA ASP A 134 -7.30 -14.77 -15.29
C ASP A 134 -7.34 -13.26 -15.00
N CYS A 135 -6.45 -12.52 -15.65
CA CYS A 135 -6.39 -11.06 -15.57
C CYS A 135 -7.36 -10.35 -16.53
N THR A 136 -8.27 -11.04 -17.22
CA THR A 136 -9.11 -10.43 -18.27
C THR A 136 -9.91 -9.24 -17.74
N LYS A 137 -10.61 -9.41 -16.61
CA LYS A 137 -11.41 -8.33 -15.99
C LYS A 137 -10.53 -7.15 -15.57
N PHE A 138 -9.37 -7.41 -14.97
CA PHE A 138 -8.42 -6.36 -14.60
C PHE A 138 -8.00 -5.56 -15.84
N TYR A 139 -7.55 -6.23 -16.90
CA TYR A 139 -7.13 -5.55 -18.13
C TYR A 139 -8.27 -4.80 -18.82
N GLU A 140 -9.51 -5.29 -18.76
CA GLU A 140 -10.68 -4.57 -19.26
C GLU A 140 -10.95 -3.28 -18.48
N GLU A 141 -10.92 -3.33 -17.14
CA GLU A 141 -11.07 -2.14 -16.29
C GLU A 141 -9.96 -1.12 -16.53
N GLU A 142 -8.71 -1.56 -16.64
CA GLU A 142 -7.55 -0.72 -16.96
C GLU A 142 -7.69 -0.03 -18.32
N ARG A 143 -8.12 -0.79 -19.34
CA ARG A 143 -8.39 -0.27 -20.68
C ARG A 143 -9.49 0.81 -20.64
N LEU A 144 -10.59 0.56 -19.93
CA LEU A 144 -11.68 1.53 -19.81
C LEU A 144 -11.24 2.82 -19.11
N LYS A 145 -10.42 2.72 -18.05
CA LYS A 145 -9.83 3.88 -17.38
C LYS A 145 -8.95 4.69 -18.33
N PHE A 146 -8.10 4.03 -19.11
CA PHE A 146 -7.25 4.70 -20.08
C PHE A 146 -8.03 5.33 -21.25
N GLU A 147 -9.07 4.66 -21.77
CA GLU A 147 -9.96 5.26 -22.77
C GLU A 147 -10.66 6.52 -22.25
N LYS A 148 -11.12 6.48 -21.00
CA LYS A 148 -11.67 7.67 -20.33
C LYS A 148 -10.63 8.78 -20.23
N PHE A 149 -9.41 8.46 -19.78
CA PHE A 149 -8.30 9.43 -19.71
C PHE A 149 -7.99 10.08 -21.07
N LYS A 150 -7.93 9.30 -22.16
CA LYS A 150 -7.73 9.82 -23.52
C LYS A 150 -8.86 10.76 -23.93
N ASN A 151 -10.10 10.41 -23.63
CA ASN A 151 -11.27 11.23 -23.93
C ASN A 151 -11.29 12.54 -23.14
N ASP A 152 -11.02 12.47 -21.84
CA ASP A 152 -10.93 13.63 -20.94
C ASP A 152 -9.84 14.60 -21.40
N ASN A 153 -8.78 14.10 -22.05
CA ASN A 153 -7.62 14.87 -22.51
C ASN A 153 -7.50 14.98 -24.04
N LYS A 154 -8.57 14.75 -24.81
CA LYS A 154 -8.51 14.67 -26.28
C LYS A 154 -7.95 15.92 -26.98
N ASN A 155 -8.11 17.08 -26.35
CA ASN A 155 -7.69 18.39 -26.89
C ASN A 155 -6.42 18.95 -26.20
N ILE A 156 -5.76 18.17 -25.33
CA ILE A 156 -4.61 18.62 -24.55
C ILE A 156 -3.44 19.11 -25.42
N GLU A 157 -3.35 18.60 -26.64
CA GLU A 157 -2.37 19.02 -27.64
C GLU A 157 -2.38 20.53 -27.90
N ASN A 158 -3.56 21.16 -27.92
CA ASN A 158 -3.69 22.60 -28.12
C ASN A 158 -3.05 23.40 -26.98
N ILE A 159 -3.12 22.87 -25.75
CA ILE A 159 -2.54 23.46 -24.56
C ILE A 159 -1.01 23.29 -24.59
N TYR A 160 -0.53 22.10 -24.98
CA TYR A 160 0.90 21.81 -25.07
C TYR A 160 1.63 22.56 -26.18
N ASN A 161 0.98 22.83 -27.32
CA ASN A 161 1.59 23.52 -28.47
C ASN A 161 2.29 24.83 -28.08
N SER A 162 1.66 25.64 -27.23
CA SER A 162 2.23 26.92 -26.78
C SER A 162 3.55 26.74 -26.00
N LEU A 163 3.62 25.69 -25.20
CA LEU A 163 4.75 25.38 -24.32
C LEU A 163 5.86 24.66 -25.08
N SER A 164 5.54 23.62 -25.84
CA SER A 164 6.52 22.81 -26.58
C SER A 164 7.26 23.63 -27.64
N ILE A 165 6.59 24.59 -28.29
CA ILE A 165 7.23 25.53 -29.23
C ILE A 165 8.20 26.49 -28.54
N ASN A 166 7.92 26.87 -27.28
CA ASN A 166 8.67 27.89 -26.55
C ASN A 166 9.66 27.32 -25.51
N ILE A 167 9.72 26.01 -25.33
CA ILE A 167 10.50 25.34 -24.28
C ILE A 167 11.99 25.69 -24.27
N LEU A 168 12.62 25.96 -25.44
CA LEU A 168 14.02 26.41 -25.50
C LEU A 168 14.21 27.84 -24.97
N ASN A 169 13.18 28.69 -25.07
CA ASN A 169 13.26 30.05 -24.56
C ASN A 169 13.33 30.04 -23.01
N TYR A 170 12.69 29.06 -22.37
CA TYR A 170 12.79 28.86 -20.92
C TYR A 170 14.24 28.54 -20.49
N PHE A 171 14.96 27.69 -21.23
CA PHE A 171 16.37 27.41 -20.94
C PHE A 171 17.27 28.64 -21.18
N LYS A 172 17.09 29.35 -22.29
CA LYS A 172 17.92 30.51 -22.66
C LYS A 172 17.76 31.70 -21.70
N LYS A 173 16.57 31.89 -21.11
CA LYS A 173 16.32 32.97 -20.13
C LYS A 173 17.31 32.91 -18.97
N GLU A 174 17.63 31.70 -18.51
CA GLU A 174 18.55 31.45 -17.39
C GLU A 174 20.03 31.42 -17.84
N ASN A 175 20.29 31.11 -19.12
CA ASN A 175 21.64 30.84 -19.63
C ASN A 175 22.00 31.71 -20.84
N LYS A 176 22.14 33.03 -20.60
CA LYS A 176 22.29 34.07 -21.65
C LYS A 176 23.48 33.86 -22.61
N ASN A 177 24.49 33.09 -22.23
CA ASN A 177 25.74 32.90 -23.00
C ASN A 177 25.86 31.50 -23.64
N ILE A 178 24.77 30.74 -23.71
CA ILE A 178 24.78 29.37 -24.22
C ILE A 178 24.01 29.27 -25.55
N GLU A 179 24.67 28.75 -26.57
CA GLU A 179 24.02 28.34 -27.81
C GLU A 179 23.77 26.82 -27.79
N ILE A 180 22.49 26.45 -27.81
CA ILE A 180 22.07 25.05 -27.97
C ILE A 180 22.14 24.72 -29.45
N LYS A 181 22.85 23.66 -29.82
CA LYS A 181 22.87 23.15 -31.21
C LYS A 181 22.16 21.84 -31.36
N GLU A 182 22.16 21.01 -30.33
CA GLU A 182 21.46 19.73 -30.34
C GLU A 182 20.52 19.65 -29.14
N ALA A 183 19.30 19.19 -29.38
CA ALA A 183 18.34 18.89 -28.34
C ALA A 183 17.96 17.41 -28.43
N TYR A 184 18.24 16.66 -27.36
CA TYR A 184 17.82 15.27 -27.21
C TYR A 184 16.49 15.24 -26.48
N LEU A 185 15.46 14.72 -27.15
CA LEU A 185 14.12 14.63 -26.59
C LEU A 185 13.78 13.18 -26.26
N ASN A 186 13.09 13.01 -25.13
CA ASN A 186 12.45 11.75 -24.75
C ASN A 186 11.01 11.77 -25.27
N PHE A 187 10.65 10.73 -26.04
CA PHE A 187 9.35 10.62 -26.70
C PHE A 187 8.45 9.56 -26.11
N LEU A 188 9.01 8.62 -25.35
CA LEU A 188 8.30 7.54 -24.71
C LEU A 188 8.99 7.19 -23.40
N ASP A 189 8.20 6.65 -22.49
CA ASP A 189 8.69 5.84 -21.39
C ASP A 189 8.38 4.39 -21.75
N TYR A 190 9.38 3.53 -21.59
CA TYR A 190 9.15 2.10 -21.65
C TYR A 190 8.73 1.73 -20.23
N GLY A 191 7.55 1.13 -20.08
CA GLY A 191 7.03 0.74 -18.77
C GLY A 191 7.98 -0.19 -18.03
N PRO A 192 7.61 -0.73 -16.85
CA PRO A 192 8.48 -1.66 -16.13
C PRO A 192 8.96 -2.73 -17.11
N GLN A 193 10.25 -2.65 -17.44
CA GLN A 193 10.89 -3.51 -18.41
C GLN A 193 10.67 -4.93 -17.94
N CYS A 194 10.11 -5.78 -18.81
CA CYS A 194 9.77 -7.19 -18.58
C CYS A 194 10.44 -7.69 -17.31
N LEU A 195 9.73 -7.59 -16.18
CA LEU A 195 10.23 -8.14 -14.93
C LEU A 195 10.34 -9.63 -15.23
N TYR A 196 11.57 -10.10 -15.43
CA TYR A 196 11.85 -11.51 -15.64
C TYR A 196 11.53 -12.17 -14.30
N TYR A 197 10.27 -12.52 -14.14
CA TYR A 197 9.77 -13.15 -12.95
C TYR A 197 10.35 -14.57 -12.92
N PRO A 198 11.23 -14.90 -11.93
CA PRO A 198 11.82 -16.22 -11.86
C PRO A 198 10.73 -17.29 -11.71
N LYS A 199 11.03 -18.51 -12.17
CA LYS A 199 10.13 -19.68 -12.04
C LYS A 199 9.60 -19.78 -10.61
N GLY A 200 8.28 -19.66 -10.44
CA GLY A 200 7.60 -19.71 -9.14
C GLY A 200 6.90 -18.41 -8.74
N TYR A 201 7.07 -17.32 -9.50
CA TYR A 201 6.32 -16.10 -9.28
C TYR A 201 4.93 -16.21 -9.93
N VAL A 202 3.88 -15.95 -9.15
CA VAL A 202 2.54 -15.75 -9.70
C VAL A 202 2.53 -14.38 -10.38
N PRO A 203 2.22 -14.27 -11.67
CA PRO A 203 2.10 -12.97 -12.31
C PRO A 203 0.94 -12.21 -11.66
N GLN A 204 1.28 -11.21 -10.85
CA GLN A 204 0.30 -10.23 -10.38
C GLN A 204 -0.28 -9.53 -11.61
N CYS A 205 -1.59 -9.28 -11.64
CA CYS A 205 -2.18 -8.46 -12.71
C CYS A 205 -1.67 -7.03 -12.52
N GLU A 206 -0.57 -6.70 -13.20
CA GLU A 206 0.04 -5.37 -13.18
C GLU A 206 -0.32 -4.62 -14.46
N SER A 207 -0.43 -3.31 -14.34
CA SER A 207 -0.74 -2.43 -15.46
C SER A 207 0.31 -1.34 -15.54
N SER A 208 0.83 -1.11 -16.74
CA SER A 208 1.71 0.03 -17.05
C SER A 208 0.93 1.32 -17.25
N ARG A 209 -0.26 1.50 -16.62
CA ARG A 209 -1.15 2.67 -16.87
C ARG A 209 -0.42 4.01 -16.77
N ASN A 210 0.46 4.17 -15.78
CA ASN A 210 1.26 5.39 -15.64
C ASN A 210 2.15 5.65 -16.86
N THR A 211 2.70 4.58 -17.43
CA THR A 211 3.46 4.61 -18.69
C THR A 211 2.55 4.90 -19.88
N ASP A 212 1.35 4.31 -19.95
CA ASP A 212 0.40 4.53 -21.05
C ASP A 212 -0.12 5.98 -21.07
N GLU A 213 -0.50 6.51 -19.91
CA GLU A 213 -0.91 7.90 -19.73
C GLU A 213 0.24 8.86 -20.06
N TYR A 214 1.46 8.58 -19.55
CA TYR A 214 2.64 9.34 -19.89
C TYR A 214 2.89 9.35 -21.41
N ASN A 215 2.85 8.18 -22.04
CA ASN A 215 3.07 8.00 -23.48
C ASN A 215 2.01 8.72 -24.32
N PHE A 216 0.74 8.69 -23.87
CA PHE A 216 -0.30 9.51 -24.49
C PHE A 216 0.03 11.01 -24.37
N LEU A 217 0.37 11.52 -23.19
CA LEU A 217 0.63 12.95 -23.00
C LEU A 217 1.89 13.44 -23.73
N ILE A 218 3.00 12.68 -23.67
CA ILE A 218 4.27 13.07 -24.27
C ILE A 218 4.18 13.13 -25.81
N THR A 219 3.37 12.28 -26.42
CA THR A 219 3.16 12.28 -27.88
C THR A 219 2.27 13.44 -28.33
N LYS A 220 1.34 13.90 -27.47
CA LYS A 220 0.62 15.16 -27.68
C LYS A 220 1.52 16.37 -27.47
N PHE A 221 2.47 16.28 -26.55
CA PHE A 221 3.41 17.35 -26.26
C PHE A 221 4.41 17.57 -27.40
N TRP A 222 5.05 16.49 -27.86
CA TRP A 222 5.98 16.48 -28.98
C TRP A 222 5.30 16.07 -30.29
N ASN A 223 4.26 16.80 -30.68
CA ASN A 223 3.61 16.59 -31.97
C ASN A 223 4.46 17.15 -33.14
N LYS A 224 4.07 16.78 -34.36
CA LYS A 224 4.76 17.21 -35.59
C LYS A 224 4.93 18.73 -35.69
N ASN A 225 3.87 19.50 -35.41
CA ASN A 225 3.92 20.96 -35.51
C ASN A 225 4.91 21.56 -34.50
N ALA A 226 4.92 21.06 -33.26
CA ALA A 226 5.88 21.46 -32.23
C ALA A 226 7.32 21.21 -32.70
N LEU A 227 7.62 20.00 -33.20
CA LEU A 227 8.95 19.60 -33.64
C LEU A 227 9.42 20.38 -34.88
N GLU A 228 8.54 20.59 -35.86
CA GLU A 228 8.85 21.41 -37.02
C GLU A 228 9.17 22.85 -36.63
N ASN A 229 8.36 23.45 -35.75
CA ASN A 229 8.57 24.83 -35.29
C ASN A 229 9.87 24.96 -34.49
N PHE A 230 10.15 23.97 -33.65
CA PHE A 230 11.38 23.88 -32.88
C PHE A 230 12.61 23.82 -33.79
N SER A 231 12.56 23.02 -34.87
CA SER A 231 13.62 22.94 -35.88
C SER A 231 13.76 24.24 -36.69
N LYS A 232 12.63 24.86 -37.11
CA LYS A 232 12.57 26.10 -37.90
C LYS A 232 13.22 27.30 -37.20
N LYS A 233 12.90 27.52 -35.92
CA LYS A 233 13.23 28.79 -35.23
C LYS A 233 14.66 28.89 -34.71
N LYS A 234 15.43 27.80 -34.62
CA LYS A 234 16.62 27.80 -33.75
C LYS A 234 17.92 27.25 -34.33
N ASN A 235 17.95 26.74 -35.57
CA ASN A 235 19.13 26.01 -36.07
C ASN A 235 19.59 24.91 -35.08
N VAL A 236 18.62 24.35 -34.34
CA VAL A 236 18.83 23.28 -33.36
C VAL A 236 18.46 21.97 -34.03
N LEU A 237 19.40 21.05 -33.98
CA LEU A 237 19.26 19.67 -34.37
C LEU A 237 18.47 18.92 -33.29
N ILE A 238 17.26 18.48 -33.61
CA ILE A 238 16.53 17.63 -32.69
C ILE A 238 16.94 16.19 -32.94
N LYS A 239 17.40 15.52 -31.88
CA LYS A 239 17.72 14.10 -31.87
C LYS A 239 16.77 13.39 -30.92
N MET A 240 16.33 12.21 -31.30
CA MET A 240 15.66 11.30 -30.38
C MET A 240 16.70 10.50 -29.61
N LYS A 241 16.55 10.41 -28.27
CA LYS A 241 17.51 9.68 -27.44
C LYS A 241 17.43 8.15 -27.62
N TYR A 242 16.24 7.63 -27.91
CA TYR A 242 15.98 6.20 -28.07
C TYR A 242 15.06 5.95 -29.27
N LEU A 243 15.59 5.34 -30.33
CA LEU A 243 14.79 4.73 -31.41
C LEU A 243 15.27 3.28 -31.54
N PHE A 244 14.52 2.34 -30.98
CA PHE A 244 14.91 0.93 -31.01
C PHE A 244 14.43 0.28 -32.30
N LYS A 245 15.39 -0.33 -33.02
CA LYS A 245 15.22 -1.01 -34.31
C LYS A 245 14.18 -2.15 -34.27
N ASP A 246 13.95 -2.72 -33.08
CA ASP A 246 13.16 -3.95 -32.91
C ASP A 246 11.70 -3.69 -32.49
N TYR A 247 11.32 -2.42 -32.26
CA TYR A 247 10.01 -2.04 -31.70
C TYR A 247 9.24 -1.03 -32.57
N GLU A 248 9.59 -0.87 -33.85
CA GLU A 248 8.98 0.12 -34.74
C GLU A 248 7.45 -0.08 -34.89
N GLN A 249 6.99 -1.33 -34.87
CA GLN A 249 5.56 -1.67 -34.93
C GLN A 249 4.81 -1.41 -33.61
N GLU A 250 5.47 -1.54 -32.46
CA GLU A 250 4.88 -1.15 -31.17
C GLU A 250 4.84 0.37 -31.04
N PHE A 251 5.87 1.04 -31.56
CA PHE A 251 5.97 2.49 -31.61
C PHE A 251 4.82 3.14 -32.37
N SER A 252 4.38 2.57 -33.50
CA SER A 252 3.23 3.08 -34.28
C SER A 252 1.88 2.94 -33.56
N ASN A 253 1.75 2.01 -32.60
CA ASN A 253 0.52 1.84 -31.82
C ASN A 253 0.40 2.87 -30.69
N ILE A 254 1.53 3.41 -30.21
CA ILE A 254 1.58 4.34 -29.07
C ILE A 254 1.45 5.79 -29.54
N ILE A 255 2.07 6.13 -30.68
CA ILE A 255 2.08 7.50 -31.20
C ILE A 255 1.13 7.64 -32.39
N SER A 256 0.61 8.84 -32.65
CA SER A 256 -0.25 9.06 -33.83
C SER A 256 0.46 8.70 -35.14
N GLU A 257 -0.26 8.15 -36.11
CA GLU A 257 0.25 7.83 -37.46
C GLU A 257 0.97 9.03 -38.10
N GLU A 258 0.44 10.25 -37.94
CA GLU A 258 1.08 11.47 -38.46
C GLU A 258 2.47 11.70 -37.85
N LEU A 259 2.59 11.60 -36.52
CA LEU A 259 3.87 11.74 -35.83
C LEU A 259 4.82 10.60 -36.19
N HIS A 260 4.32 9.36 -36.28
CA HIS A 260 5.11 8.20 -36.70
C HIS A 260 5.74 8.41 -38.07
N ASN A 261 4.91 8.69 -39.08
CA ASN A 261 5.37 8.94 -40.44
C ASN A 261 6.36 10.12 -40.50
N PHE A 262 6.10 11.16 -39.71
CA PHE A 262 6.99 12.33 -39.61
C PHE A 262 8.38 11.99 -39.04
N LEU A 263 8.45 11.13 -38.02
CA LEU A 263 9.71 10.71 -37.40
C LEU A 263 10.47 9.73 -38.30
N VAL A 264 9.78 8.74 -38.86
CA VAL A 264 10.37 7.75 -39.79
C VAL A 264 10.97 8.43 -41.02
N SER A 265 10.29 9.45 -41.59
CA SER A 265 10.80 10.18 -42.76
C SER A 265 12.09 10.99 -42.49
N ARG A 266 12.54 11.07 -41.23
CA ARG A 266 13.72 11.84 -40.77
C ARG A 266 14.79 10.95 -40.14
N LYS A 267 14.68 9.65 -40.33
CA LYS A 267 15.66 8.65 -39.90
C LYS A 267 16.91 8.77 -40.77
N VAL A 268 18.08 8.93 -40.15
CA VAL A 268 19.37 9.04 -40.87
C VAL A 268 20.13 7.70 -40.83
N ASN A 269 19.89 6.89 -39.81
CA ASN A 269 20.41 5.53 -39.68
C ASN A 269 19.44 4.68 -38.85
N ASP A 270 19.76 3.41 -38.61
CA ASP A 270 18.89 2.47 -37.87
C ASP A 270 18.56 2.87 -36.41
N ARG A 271 19.14 3.95 -35.87
CA ARG A 271 19.04 4.32 -34.44
C ARG A 271 18.65 5.78 -34.18
N ASN A 272 18.78 6.67 -35.17
CA ASN A 272 18.68 8.12 -34.96
C ASN A 272 17.66 8.76 -35.90
N VAL A 273 16.71 9.48 -35.30
CA VAL A 273 15.86 10.47 -35.99
C VAL A 273 16.48 11.84 -35.79
N VAL A 274 16.66 12.56 -36.90
CA VAL A 274 17.33 13.86 -36.91
C VAL A 274 16.43 14.87 -37.62
N ILE A 275 15.98 15.89 -36.89
CA ILE A 275 15.09 16.93 -37.42
C ILE A 275 15.90 18.22 -37.58
N SER A 276 16.28 18.55 -38.82
CA SER A 276 16.98 19.79 -39.15
C SER A 276 16.47 20.41 -40.46
N GLN A 277 16.54 21.74 -40.55
CA GLN A 277 16.31 22.49 -41.79
C GLN A 277 17.59 23.05 -42.43
N LYS A 278 18.76 22.90 -41.79
CA LYS A 278 20.03 23.43 -42.29
C LYS A 278 21.18 22.43 -42.05
N PRO A 279 22.19 22.38 -42.94
CA PRO A 279 23.41 21.64 -42.69
C PRO A 279 24.17 22.23 -41.48
N LEU A 280 24.69 21.36 -40.63
CA LEU A 280 25.50 21.72 -39.46
C LEU A 280 26.85 22.26 -39.92
N ARG A 281 27.42 23.21 -39.17
CA ARG A 281 28.77 23.74 -39.40
C ARG A 281 29.55 23.57 -38.10
N ASP A 282 30.75 23.02 -38.17
CA ASP A 282 31.60 22.76 -37.01
C ASP A 282 32.32 24.05 -36.53
N ASN A 283 32.15 24.45 -35.25
CA ASN A 283 33.17 25.01 -34.31
C ASN A 283 32.58 25.70 -33.03
N GLU A 284 33.46 25.90 -32.03
CA GLU A 284 33.28 26.06 -30.57
C GLU A 284 32.33 27.15 -30.00
N LYS A 285 31.22 26.72 -29.37
CA LYS A 285 30.88 26.75 -27.91
C LYS A 285 29.46 26.16 -27.82
N GLU A 286 29.35 24.94 -28.29
CA GLU A 286 28.07 24.30 -28.59
C GLU A 286 27.77 23.30 -27.48
N ILE A 287 26.58 23.37 -26.88
CA ILE A 287 26.12 22.33 -25.97
C ILE A 287 25.02 21.50 -26.64
N SER A 288 25.07 20.20 -26.41
CA SER A 288 23.94 19.30 -26.57
C SER A 288 23.14 19.28 -25.28
N LEU A 289 21.83 19.40 -25.39
CA LEU A 289 20.91 19.51 -24.26
C LEU A 289 19.91 18.36 -24.26
N GLU A 290 19.83 17.59 -23.20
CA GLU A 290 18.69 16.70 -22.97
C GLU A 290 17.52 17.48 -22.38
N ILE A 291 16.32 17.24 -22.93
CA ILE A 291 15.07 17.78 -22.41
C ILE A 291 14.17 16.61 -22.03
N LYS A 292 13.88 16.47 -20.74
CA LYS A 292 12.94 15.47 -20.23
C LYS A 292 11.70 16.17 -19.69
N ILE A 293 10.54 15.69 -20.11
CA ILE A 293 9.23 16.14 -19.61
C ILE A 293 8.74 15.08 -18.64
N LYS A 294 8.31 15.48 -17.44
CA LYS A 294 7.72 14.59 -16.44
C LYS A 294 6.34 15.12 -16.10
N PHE A 295 5.29 14.42 -16.52
CA PHE A 295 3.93 14.79 -16.18
C PHE A 295 3.65 14.39 -14.73
N ILE A 296 3.15 15.34 -13.93
CA ILE A 296 2.53 15.06 -12.64
C ILE A 296 1.05 14.76 -12.88
N ASN A 297 0.43 15.53 -13.78
CA ASN A 297 -0.87 15.29 -14.38
C ASN A 297 -0.91 16.02 -15.75
N PRO A 298 -2.01 15.98 -16.52
CA PRO A 298 -2.08 16.63 -17.84
C PRO A 298 -1.84 18.16 -17.84
N TYR A 299 -2.00 18.83 -16.71
CA TYR A 299 -1.90 20.30 -16.58
C TYR A 299 -0.73 20.75 -15.70
N GLN A 300 0.04 19.82 -15.14
CA GLN A 300 1.18 20.10 -14.29
C GLN A 300 2.34 19.17 -14.64
N LEU A 301 3.50 19.74 -14.94
CA LEU A 301 4.66 18.96 -15.37
C LEU A 301 5.97 19.57 -14.90
N VAL A 302 7.02 18.76 -14.89
CA VAL A 302 8.39 19.20 -14.65
C VAL A 302 9.17 19.07 -15.95
N ILE A 303 9.89 20.14 -16.31
CA ILE A 303 10.83 20.14 -17.43
C ILE A 303 12.23 20.10 -16.86
N ASP A 304 12.96 19.03 -17.18
CA ASP A 304 14.37 18.87 -16.84
C ASP A 304 15.22 19.18 -18.06
N TYR A 305 16.25 19.99 -17.83
CA TYR A 305 17.25 20.37 -18.81
C TYR A 305 18.64 19.90 -18.35
N THR A 306 19.27 19.01 -19.11
CA THR A 306 20.58 18.43 -18.75
C THR A 306 21.60 18.57 -19.90
N PRO A 307 22.65 19.40 -19.74
CA PRO A 307 23.72 19.50 -20.72
C PRO A 307 24.57 18.22 -20.80
N PHE A 308 24.89 17.73 -22.01
CA PHE A 308 25.74 16.54 -22.22
C PHE A 308 27.25 16.79 -22.02
N ALA A 309 27.70 18.05 -21.93
CA ALA A 309 29.11 18.41 -21.74
C ALA A 309 29.45 18.58 -20.25
N GLY A 310 29.73 17.47 -19.56
CA GLY A 310 30.51 17.50 -18.31
C GLY A 310 29.86 18.17 -17.10
N GLY A 311 28.56 17.97 -16.91
CA GLY A 311 27.80 17.99 -15.64
C GLY A 311 28.21 18.99 -14.56
N VAL A 312 27.37 20.00 -14.32
CA VAL A 312 27.30 20.64 -12.99
C VAL A 312 25.88 21.12 -12.63
N TYR A 313 24.95 21.31 -13.57
CA TYR A 313 23.61 21.85 -13.25
C TYR A 313 22.50 21.20 -14.10
N GLN A 314 21.67 20.37 -13.48
CA GLN A 314 20.34 20.04 -14.00
C GLN A 314 19.41 21.19 -13.62
N VAL A 315 18.74 21.79 -14.61
CA VAL A 315 17.70 22.79 -14.34
C VAL A 315 16.36 22.08 -14.41
N SER A 316 15.63 22.06 -13.30
CA SER A 316 14.28 21.52 -13.22
C SER A 316 13.30 22.67 -13.03
N LYS A 317 12.27 22.75 -13.87
CA LYS A 317 11.20 23.74 -13.76
C LYS A 317 9.86 23.04 -13.62
N LYS A 318 9.21 23.21 -12.47
CA LYS A 318 7.83 22.80 -12.27
C LYS A 318 6.91 23.87 -12.86
N ILE A 319 6.01 23.48 -13.73
CA ILE A 319 5.08 24.40 -14.38
C ILE A 319 3.66 23.86 -14.30
N GLU A 320 2.71 24.77 -14.33
CA GLU A 320 1.29 24.48 -14.23
C GLU A 320 0.48 25.33 -15.21
N TYR A 321 -0.52 24.72 -15.83
CA TYR A 321 -1.44 25.42 -16.72
C TYR A 321 -2.62 25.96 -15.93
N GLN A 322 -2.72 27.27 -15.83
CA GLN A 322 -3.82 27.96 -15.14
C GLN A 322 -4.27 29.17 -15.97
N ASN A 323 -5.58 29.41 -16.03
CA ASN A 323 -6.19 30.58 -16.68
C ASN A 323 -5.65 30.83 -18.11
N GLY A 324 -5.52 29.76 -18.90
CA GLY A 324 -5.09 29.85 -20.30
C GLY A 324 -3.58 29.89 -20.52
N ASN A 325 -2.75 29.89 -19.46
CA ASN A 325 -1.31 30.12 -19.56
C ASN A 325 -0.51 29.10 -18.73
N TRP A 326 0.71 28.80 -19.20
CA TRP A 326 1.69 28.03 -18.43
C TRP A 326 2.46 28.96 -17.49
N ILE A 327 2.45 28.63 -16.20
CA ILE A 327 3.08 29.41 -15.12
C ILE A 327 4.15 28.54 -14.45
N GLU A 328 5.33 29.12 -14.22
CA GLU A 328 6.39 28.48 -13.45
C GLU A 328 6.09 28.56 -11.95
N LEU A 329 6.00 27.39 -11.30
CA LEU A 329 5.83 27.29 -9.87
C LEU A 329 7.20 27.48 -9.20
N LYS A 330 7.32 28.51 -8.37
CA LYS A 330 8.52 28.69 -7.55
C LYS A 330 8.51 27.64 -6.45
N GLU A 331 9.65 26.99 -6.22
CA GLU A 331 9.84 26.17 -5.02
C GLU A 331 9.60 27.05 -3.79
N GLN A 332 8.70 26.63 -2.90
CA GLN A 332 8.62 27.22 -1.57
C GLN A 332 9.87 26.74 -0.83
N ASN A 333 10.82 27.65 -0.61
CA ASN A 333 12.01 27.41 0.21
C ASN A 333 11.64 27.00 1.63
#